data_AF-A0A938EE64-F1
#
_entry.id   AF-A0A938EE64-F1
#
_cell.length_a   1.000
_cell.length_b   1.000
_cell.length_c   1.000
_cell.angle_alpha   90.00
_cell.angle_beta   90.00
_cell.angle_gamma   90.00
#
_symmetry.space_group_name_H-M   'P 1'
#
loop_
_entity.id
_entity.type
_entity.pdbx_description
1 polymer ?
#
loop_
_entity_poly.entity_id
_entity_poly.type
_entity_poly.pdbx_seq_one_letter_code
_entity_poly.pdbx_strand_id
1 'polypeptide(L)' 'MIGVRAEHRGTLRALGLRRIGSSRVHEDSPSLRGQLHQVKYLVEVEEI' A
#
# COMPACT_ATOMS: atom_id res chain seq x y z
N MET A 1 -3.37 12.41 -5.78
CA MET A 1 -4.27 11.23 -5.91
C MET A 1 -5.70 11.72 -5.74
N ILE A 2 -6.37 12.04 -6.84
CA ILE A 2 -7.75 12.56 -6.88
C ILE A 2 -8.64 11.37 -7.23
N GLY A 3 -9.59 10.99 -6.35
CA GLY A 3 -10.53 9.87 -6.57
C GLY A 3 -10.40 8.65 -5.64
N VAL A 4 -9.35 8.57 -4.82
CA VAL A 4 -9.18 7.45 -3.86
C VAL A 4 -9.79 7.79 -2.50
N ARG A 5 -10.52 6.84 -1.91
CA ARG A 5 -11.13 6.94 -0.57
C ARG A 5 -10.08 7.34 0.48
N ALA A 6 -10.49 8.11 1.48
CA ALA A 6 -9.57 8.61 2.51
C ALA A 6 -8.84 7.47 3.26
N GLU A 7 -9.55 6.36 3.52
CA GLU A 7 -9.02 5.15 4.15
C GLU A 7 -7.83 4.56 3.37
N HIS A 8 -7.97 4.36 2.05
CA HIS A 8 -6.91 3.80 1.20
C HIS A 8 -5.70 4.75 1.14
N ARG A 9 -5.92 6.06 1.13
CA ARG A 9 -4.82 7.03 1.24
C ARG A 9 -4.09 6.93 2.57
N GLY A 10 -4.80 6.63 3.66
CA GLY A 10 -4.22 6.35 4.97
C GLY A 10 -3.33 5.11 4.93
N THR A 11 -3.84 4.00 4.37
CA THR A 11 -3.08 2.75 4.20
C THR A 11 -1.82 2.95 3.37
N LEU A 12 -1.92 3.62 2.21
CA LEU A 12 -0.73 3.93 1.39
C LEU A 12 0.31 4.76 2.16
N ARG A 13 -0.12 5.72 2.99
CA ARG A 13 0.79 6.51 3.84
C ARG A 13 1.44 5.65 4.93
N ALA A 14 0.69 4.75 5.55
CA ALA A 14 1.19 3.82 6.56
C ALA A 14 2.26 2.88 5.99
N LEU A 15 2.04 2.39 4.77
CA LEU A 15 3.01 1.61 3.99
C LEU A 15 4.21 2.43 3.48
N GLY A 16 4.21 3.75 3.69
CA GLY A 16 5.29 4.65 3.26
C GLY A 16 5.24 5.07 1.79
N LEU A 17 4.14 4.77 1.09
CA LEU A 17 3.94 5.06 -0.34
C LEU A 17 3.36 6.47 -0.54
N ARG A 18 4.21 7.48 -0.41
CA ARG A 18 3.79 8.90 -0.45
C ARG A 18 3.72 9.51 -1.86
N ARG A 19 4.37 8.90 -2.85
CA ARG A 19 4.48 9.42 -4.23
C ARG A 19 4.19 8.28 -5.21
N ILE A 20 3.73 8.63 -6.43
CA ILE A 20 3.53 7.64 -7.49
C ILE A 20 4.90 7.04 -7.86
N GLY A 21 4.97 5.72 -8.01
CA GLY A 21 6.21 5.00 -8.32
C GLY A 21 7.18 4.82 -7.15
N SER A 22 6.82 5.21 -5.92
CA SER A 22 7.65 4.86 -4.76
C SER A 22 7.50 3.38 -4.41
N SER A 23 8.59 2.70 -4.08
CA SER A 23 8.61 1.34 -3.54
C SER A 23 9.14 1.31 -2.11
N ARG A 24 8.77 0.29 -1.35
CA ARG A 24 9.33 -0.03 -0.04
C ARG A 24 9.26 -1.53 0.20
N VAL A 25 10.29 -2.05 0.87
CA VAL A 25 10.33 -3.43 1.38
C VAL A 25 9.72 -3.45 2.77
N HIS A 26 8.87 -4.44 3.03
CA HIS A 26 8.25 -4.69 4.33
C HIS A 26 8.39 -6.17 4.66
N GLU A 27 8.49 -6.50 5.95
CA GLU A 27 8.43 -7.88 6.41
C GLU A 27 7.02 -8.44 6.23
N ASP A 28 6.93 -9.68 5.75
CA ASP A 28 5.65 -10.34 5.58
C ASP A 28 4.97 -10.59 6.92
N SER A 29 3.70 -10.16 7.03
CA SER A 29 2.89 -10.38 8.21
C SER A 29 1.40 -10.44 7.82
N PRO A 30 0.55 -11.14 8.59
CA PRO A 30 -0.88 -11.20 8.33
C PRO A 30 -1.52 -9.80 8.26
N SER A 31 -1.07 -8.88 9.11
CA SER A 31 -1.53 -7.49 9.13
C SER A 31 -1.12 -6.71 7.87
N LEU A 32 0.10 -6.94 7.35
CA LEU A 32 0.53 -6.35 6.09
C LEU A 32 -0.30 -6.87 4.92
N ARG A 33 -0.52 -8.18 4.84
CA ARG A 33 -1.35 -8.80 3.78
C ARG A 33 -2.77 -8.23 3.77
N GLY A 34 -3.37 -8.02 4.94
CA GLY A 34 -4.68 -7.37 5.07
C GLY A 34 -4.70 -5.93 4.52
N GLN A 35 -3.68 -5.14 4.86
CA GLN A 35 -3.51 -3.78 4.32
C GLN A 35 -3.34 -3.78 2.80
N LEU A 36 -2.47 -4.66 2.28
CA LEU A 36 -2.24 -4.81 0.84
C LEU A 36 -3.52 -5.22 0.11
N HIS A 37 -4.31 -6.15 0.66
CA HIS A 37 -5.57 -6.57 0.05
C HIS A 37 -6.57 -5.40 -0.10
N GLN A 38 -6.60 -4.48 0.87
CA GLN A 38 -7.45 -3.29 0.82
C GLN A 38 -7.05 -2.33 -0.32
N VAL A 39 -5.74 -2.20 -0.60
CA VAL A 39 -5.22 -1.28 -1.62
C VAL A 39 -4.66 -1.98 -2.86
N LYS A 40 -5.01 -3.25 -3.08
CA LYS A 40 -4.42 -4.13 -4.12
C LYS A 40 -4.51 -3.60 -5.56
N TYR A 41 -5.43 -2.69 -5.83
CA TYR A 41 -5.63 -2.08 -7.14
C TYR A 41 -4.83 -0.77 -7.32
N LEU A 42 -4.11 -0.33 -6.27
CA LEU A 42 -3.30 0.89 -6.24
C LEU A 42 -1.80 0.60 -6.13
N VAL A 43 -1.43 -0.66 -5.87
CA VAL A 43 -0.05 -1.07 -5.63
C VAL A 43 0.27 -2.33 -6.41
N GLU A 44 1.53 -2.50 -6.73
CA GLU A 44 2.12 -3.73 -7.23
C GLU A 44 2.97 -4.34 -6.09
N VAL A 45 2.94 -5.65 -5.96
CA VAL A 45 3.63 -6.38 -4.89
C VAL A 45 4.53 -7.42 -5.54
N GLU A 46 5.80 -7.43 -5.15
CA GLU A 46 6.82 -8.38 -5.60
C GLU A 46 7.42 -9.06 -4.35
N GLU A 47 7.68 -10.37 -4.44
CA GLU A 47 8.38 -11.15 -3.41
C GLU A 47 9.89 -11.14 -3.72
N ILE A 48 10.72 -10.88 -2.71
CA ILE A 48 12.19 -10.76 -2.81
C ILE A 48 12.88 -11.67 -1.80
#